data_AF-A0A0B1TNP6-F1
#
_entry.id   AF-A0A0B1TNP6-F1
#
_cell.length_a   1.000
_cell.length_b   1.000
_cell.length_c   1.000
_cell.angle_alpha   90.00
_cell.angle_beta   90.00
_cell.angle_gamma   90.00
#
_symmetry.space_group_name_H-M   'P 1'
#
loop_
_entity.id
_entity.type
_entity.pdbx_description
1 polymer ?
#
loop_
_entity_poly.entity_id
_entity_poly.type
_entity_poly.pdbx_seq_one_letter_code
_entity_poly.pdbx_strand_id
1 'polypeptide(L)'
;LATYTHAIPTEVPVIRFDAPVIFTNTELLKSCIRDAVRARREHIEEKSIELSLGPQWMAVVLDCRSWTHTDAMGVDAIREINEEMLNKEVLLIFANLNSMIRIQYARAGLFKTLREHQFCPSIDDGLIVAEKLQSNSQAFFQVEKEETIGVM
;
A
#
# COMPACT_ATOMS: atom_id res chain seq x y z
N LEU A 1 -11.64 -16.19 20.66
CA LEU A 1 -11.38 -15.39 19.44
C LEU A 1 -12.55 -14.44 19.29
N ALA A 2 -12.31 -13.12 19.25
CA ALA A 2 -13.40 -12.16 19.09
C ALA A 2 -14.01 -12.32 17.68
N THR A 3 -15.29 -12.63 17.60
CA THR A 3 -16.01 -12.72 16.32
C THR A 3 -16.59 -11.35 16.00
N TYR A 4 -16.02 -10.66 15.01
CA TYR A 4 -16.51 -9.36 14.56
C TYR A 4 -17.65 -9.56 13.56
N THR A 5 -18.88 -9.69 14.07
CA THR A 5 -20.08 -10.02 13.27
C THR A 5 -20.51 -8.93 12.27
N HIS A 6 -20.03 -7.70 12.45
CA HIS A 6 -20.34 -6.56 11.60
C HIS A 6 -19.19 -6.17 10.67
N ALA A 7 -18.04 -6.85 10.74
CA ALA A 7 -16.93 -6.58 9.85
C ALA A 7 -17.27 -7.07 8.44
N ILE A 8 -17.12 -6.18 7.45
CA ILE A 8 -17.32 -6.50 6.04
C ILE A 8 -15.95 -6.78 5.43
N PRO A 9 -15.75 -7.92 4.76
CA PRO A 9 -14.50 -8.20 4.06
C PRO A 9 -14.30 -7.21 2.93
N THR A 10 -13.08 -6.73 2.77
CA THR A 10 -12.69 -5.82 1.68
C THR A 10 -12.16 -6.61 0.48
N GLU A 11 -12.34 -6.05 -0.71
CA GLU A 11 -11.79 -6.61 -1.94
C GLU A 11 -10.27 -6.55 -2.01
N VAL A 12 -9.60 -5.79 -1.15
CA VAL A 12 -8.14 -5.77 -1.04
C VAL A 12 -7.70 -5.94 0.42
N PRO A 13 -6.53 -6.53 0.70
CA PRO A 13 -6.03 -6.63 2.06
C PRO A 13 -5.87 -5.25 2.72
N VAL A 14 -6.42 -5.09 3.92
CA VAL A 14 -6.18 -3.94 4.80
C VAL A 14 -5.33 -4.41 5.97
N ILE A 15 -4.11 -3.90 6.07
CA ILE A 15 -3.15 -4.27 7.10
C ILE A 15 -3.03 -3.12 8.09
N ARG A 16 -3.29 -3.39 9.35
CA ARG A 16 -3.00 -2.47 10.45
C ARG A 16 -1.78 -2.97 11.21
N PHE A 17 -0.77 -2.11 11.31
CA PHE A 17 0.42 -2.38 12.11
C PHE A 17 0.40 -1.47 13.34
N ASP A 18 0.07 -2.06 14.50
CA ASP A 18 -0.13 -1.34 15.76
C ASP A 18 1.18 -0.99 16.48
N ALA A 19 2.09 -0.32 15.78
CA ALA A 19 3.36 0.17 16.32
C ALA A 19 3.96 1.31 15.46
N PRO A 20 4.87 2.13 16.03
CA PRO A 20 5.74 2.99 15.22
C PRO A 20 6.61 2.14 14.28
N VAL A 21 7.09 2.72 13.18
CA VAL A 21 7.94 1.99 12.20
C VAL A 21 9.39 2.34 12.47
N ILE A 22 10.09 1.50 13.22
CA ILE A 22 11.46 1.76 13.71
C ILE A 22 12.32 0.51 13.58
N PHE A 23 13.64 0.65 13.72
CA PHE A 23 14.61 -0.42 13.46
C PHE A 23 14.31 -1.77 14.15
N THR A 24 13.60 -1.76 15.30
CA THR A 24 13.27 -2.98 16.04
C THR A 24 12.16 -3.82 15.42
N ASN A 25 11.35 -3.25 14.53
CA ASN A 25 10.13 -3.90 14.05
C ASN A 25 9.87 -3.77 12.54
N THR A 26 10.76 -3.12 11.79
CA THR A 26 10.66 -2.99 10.33
C THR A 26 10.53 -4.33 9.63
N GLU A 27 11.31 -5.34 10.02
CA GLU A 27 11.24 -6.67 9.40
C GLU A 27 9.91 -7.39 9.68
N LEU A 28 9.30 -7.16 10.85
CA LEU A 28 7.97 -7.68 11.14
C LEU A 28 6.94 -7.03 10.21
N LEU A 29 6.97 -5.70 10.05
CA LEU A 29 6.09 -5.00 9.12
C LEU A 29 6.25 -5.55 7.68
N LYS A 30 7.49 -5.68 7.19
CA LYS A 30 7.78 -6.23 5.86
C LYS A 30 7.23 -7.65 5.71
N SER A 31 7.42 -8.51 6.71
CA SER A 31 6.88 -9.88 6.69
C SER A 31 5.36 -9.86 6.61
N CYS A 32 4.68 -9.06 7.44
CA CYS A 32 3.22 -8.95 7.41
C CYS A 32 2.69 -8.54 6.03
N ILE A 33 3.35 -7.59 5.37
CA ILE A 33 3.00 -7.15 4.01
C ILE A 33 3.21 -8.30 3.01
N ARG A 34 4.37 -8.97 3.04
CA ARG A 34 4.68 -10.09 2.15
C ARG A 34 3.70 -11.25 2.32
N ASP A 35 3.34 -11.57 3.57
CA ASP A 35 2.41 -12.65 3.88
C ASP A 35 1.00 -12.35 3.39
N ALA A 36 0.53 -11.11 3.54
CA ALA A 36 -0.76 -10.67 3.01
C ALA A 36 -0.80 -10.70 1.48
N VAL A 37 0.29 -10.28 0.82
CA VAL A 37 0.42 -10.35 -0.64
C VAL A 37 0.42 -11.79 -1.13
N ARG A 38 1.17 -12.69 -0.47
CA ARG A 38 1.22 -14.12 -0.80
C ARG A 38 -0.17 -14.76 -0.69
N ALA A 39 -0.82 -14.60 0.46
CA ALA A 39 -2.15 -15.16 0.70
C ALA A 39 -3.18 -14.64 -0.32
N ARG A 40 -3.09 -13.36 -0.69
CA ARG A 40 -4.00 -12.78 -1.68
C ARG A 40 -3.72 -13.30 -3.09
N ARG A 41 -2.46 -13.51 -3.47
CA ARG A 41 -2.11 -14.10 -4.77
C ARG A 41 -2.61 -15.53 -4.91
N GLU A 42 -2.41 -16.35 -3.89
CA GLU A 42 -2.93 -17.73 -3.85
C GLU A 42 -4.45 -17.74 -4.11
N HIS A 43 -5.19 -16.85 -3.45
CA HIS A 43 -6.64 -16.72 -3.66
C HIS A 43 -7.03 -16.23 -5.06
N ILE A 44 -6.24 -15.33 -5.67
CA ILE A 44 -6.48 -14.87 -7.05
C ILE A 44 -6.15 -15.98 -8.05
N GLU A 45 -5.09 -16.75 -7.84
CA GLU A 45 -4.69 -17.86 -8.72
C GLU A 45 -5.77 -18.93 -8.75
N GLU A 46 -6.30 -19.34 -7.59
CA GLU A 46 -7.44 -20.25 -7.49
C GLU A 46 -8.66 -19.74 -8.29
N LYS A 47 -9.00 -18.46 -8.13
CA LYS A 47 -10.16 -17.83 -8.80
C LYS A 47 -9.94 -17.54 -10.29
N SER A 48 -8.71 -17.26 -10.72
CA SER A 48 -8.37 -16.93 -12.12
C SER A 48 -8.29 -18.17 -13.01
N ILE A 49 -7.91 -19.33 -12.44
CA ILE A 49 -8.08 -20.63 -13.11
C ILE A 49 -9.55 -20.85 -13.47
N GLU A 50 -10.50 -20.38 -12.65
CA GLU A 50 -11.93 -20.46 -12.94
C GLU A 50 -12.41 -19.42 -13.96
N LEU A 51 -11.79 -18.23 -14.04
CA LEU A 51 -12.31 -17.07 -14.78
C LEU A 51 -11.47 -16.61 -15.99
N SER A 52 -10.32 -17.22 -16.28
CA SER A 52 -9.42 -16.86 -17.40
C SER A 52 -9.10 -15.35 -17.49
N LEU A 53 -8.94 -14.69 -16.35
CA LEU A 53 -8.55 -13.28 -16.27
C LEU A 53 -7.02 -13.16 -16.31
N GLY A 54 -6.51 -12.21 -17.11
CA GLY A 54 -5.07 -11.88 -17.14
C GLY A 54 -4.59 -11.21 -15.85
N PRO A 55 -3.26 -11.11 -15.64
CA PRO A 55 -2.71 -10.52 -14.42
C PRO A 55 -3.08 -9.05 -14.33
N GLN A 56 -3.68 -8.68 -13.19
CA GLN A 56 -4.00 -7.29 -12.83
C GLN A 56 -3.11 -6.85 -11.67
N TRP A 57 -2.80 -5.56 -11.64
CA TRP A 57 -2.13 -4.95 -10.50
C TRP A 57 -2.93 -5.20 -9.23
N MET A 58 -2.25 -5.57 -8.15
CA MET A 58 -2.88 -5.70 -6.84
C MET A 58 -2.64 -4.44 -6.00
N ALA A 59 -3.52 -4.20 -5.04
CA ALA A 59 -3.32 -3.18 -4.02
C ALA A 59 -3.33 -3.80 -2.62
N VAL A 60 -2.59 -3.18 -1.71
CA VAL A 60 -2.64 -3.45 -0.27
C VAL A 60 -2.78 -2.11 0.44
N VAL A 61 -3.81 -1.98 1.28
CA VAL A 61 -4.02 -0.78 2.09
C VAL A 61 -3.34 -0.98 3.43
N LEU A 62 -2.47 -0.05 3.81
CA LEU A 62 -1.84 0.05 5.11
C LEU A 62 -2.59 1.08 5.94
N ASP A 63 -3.23 0.67 7.03
CA ASP A 63 -3.76 1.60 8.03
C ASP A 63 -2.63 2.10 8.93
N CYS A 64 -2.09 3.26 8.59
CA CYS A 64 -0.95 3.87 9.26
C CYS A 64 -1.35 4.70 10.48
N ARG A 65 -2.59 4.61 10.99
CA ARG A 65 -3.07 5.42 12.12
C ARG A 65 -2.19 5.27 13.38
N SER A 66 -1.66 4.07 13.61
CA SER A 66 -0.79 3.74 14.75
C SER A 66 0.69 4.06 14.50
N TRP A 67 1.06 4.54 13.31
CA TRP A 67 2.42 4.96 13.01
C TRP A 67 2.62 6.35 13.60
N THR A 68 3.06 6.38 14.85
CA THR A 68 3.27 7.62 15.61
C THR A 68 4.66 8.20 15.40
N HIS A 69 5.63 7.36 15.09
CA HIS A 69 7.02 7.73 14.87
C HIS A 69 7.67 6.82 13.82
N THR A 70 8.72 7.33 13.16
CA THR A 70 9.60 6.58 12.28
C THR A 70 11.03 7.05 12.50
N ASP A 71 11.98 6.12 12.52
CA ASP A 71 13.41 6.45 12.50
C ASP A 71 13.96 6.31 11.07
N ALA A 72 15.27 6.55 10.90
CA ALA A 72 15.93 6.41 9.60
C ALA A 72 15.80 4.99 9.01
N MET A 73 15.89 3.95 9.85
CA MET A 73 15.74 2.56 9.41
C MET A 73 14.30 2.24 9.02
N GLY A 74 13.32 2.83 9.69
CA GLY A 74 11.90 2.74 9.33
C GLY A 74 11.63 3.38 7.97
N VAL A 75 12.18 4.56 7.73
CA VAL A 75 12.12 5.25 6.44
C VAL A 75 12.71 4.39 5.32
N ASP A 76 13.90 3.82 5.55
CA ASP A 76 14.56 2.95 4.59
C ASP A 76 13.77 1.66 4.33
N ALA A 77 13.23 1.05 5.39
CA ALA A 77 12.38 -0.12 5.28
C ALA A 77 11.11 0.12 4.45
N ILE A 78 10.47 1.29 4.58
CA ILE A 78 9.31 1.66 3.76
C ILE A 78 9.71 1.85 2.29
N ARG A 79 10.88 2.44 2.03
CA ARG A 79 11.40 2.58 0.66
C ARG A 79 11.62 1.20 0.03
N GLU A 80 12.36 0.34 0.72
CA GLU A 80 12.69 -1.01 0.26
C GLU A 80 11.44 -1.85 -0.02
N ILE A 81 10.49 -1.89 0.92
CA ILE A 81 9.28 -2.69 0.74
C ILE A 81 8.39 -2.13 -0.37
N ASN A 82 8.31 -0.80 -0.54
CA ASN A 82 7.57 -0.22 -1.64
C ASN A 82 8.18 -0.59 -3.01
N GLU A 83 9.51 -0.49 -3.15
CA GLU A 83 10.20 -0.90 -4.38
C GLU A 83 10.03 -2.41 -4.65
N GLU A 84 10.15 -3.24 -3.61
CA GLU A 84 9.90 -4.68 -3.70
C GLU A 84 8.47 -4.98 -4.20
N MET A 85 7.47 -4.27 -3.67
CA MET A 85 6.06 -4.45 -4.03
C MET A 85 5.76 -3.94 -5.44
N LEU A 86 6.28 -2.77 -5.83
CA LEU A 86 6.11 -2.25 -7.19
C LEU A 86 6.70 -3.20 -8.24
N ASN A 87 7.86 -3.80 -7.98
CA ASN A 87 8.47 -4.80 -8.86
C ASN A 87 7.63 -6.08 -9.00
N LYS A 88 6.69 -6.29 -8.07
CA LYS A 88 5.74 -7.39 -8.03
C LYS A 88 4.33 -6.96 -8.50
N GLU A 89 4.20 -5.78 -9.13
CA GLU A 89 2.91 -5.22 -9.55
C GLU A 89 1.91 -5.07 -8.39
N VAL A 90 2.44 -4.72 -7.21
CA VAL A 90 1.69 -4.46 -5.98
C VAL A 90 1.83 -3.00 -5.61
N LEU A 91 0.70 -2.30 -5.51
CA LEU A 91 0.65 -0.93 -5.00
C LEU A 91 0.36 -0.93 -3.50
N LEU A 92 1.28 -0.36 -2.71
CA LEU A 92 1.03 -0.07 -1.30
C LEU A 92 0.31 1.28 -1.16
N ILE A 93 -0.82 1.29 -0.47
CA ILE A 93 -1.62 2.50 -0.23
C ILE A 93 -1.61 2.81 1.27
N PHE A 94 -1.01 3.94 1.65
CA PHE A 94 -0.84 4.41 3.01
C PHE A 94 -2.04 5.28 3.42
N ALA A 95 -2.99 4.68 4.14
CA ALA A 95 -4.15 5.35 4.70
C ALA A 95 -3.86 5.90 6.11
N ASN A 96 -4.53 6.99 6.51
CA ASN A 96 -4.40 7.59 7.85
C ASN A 96 -2.96 7.94 8.28
N LEU A 97 -2.03 8.14 7.34
CA LEU A 97 -0.63 8.46 7.69
C LEU A 97 -0.54 9.85 8.34
N ASN A 98 0.06 9.90 9.53
CA ASN A 98 0.27 11.13 10.28
C ASN A 98 1.04 12.17 9.43
N SER A 99 0.56 13.43 9.43
CA SER A 99 1.15 14.52 8.65
C SER A 99 2.63 14.77 8.98
N MET A 100 3.05 14.60 10.24
CA MET A 100 4.44 14.75 10.65
C MET A 100 5.32 13.65 10.06
N ILE A 101 4.82 12.41 9.96
CA ILE A 101 5.55 11.32 9.29
C ILE A 101 5.60 11.57 7.78
N ARG A 102 4.50 12.04 7.18
CA ARG A 102 4.47 12.42 5.76
C ARG A 102 5.53 13.48 5.42
N ILE A 103 5.69 14.50 6.26
CA ILE A 103 6.74 15.51 6.12
C ILE A 103 8.14 14.89 6.26
N GLN A 104 8.33 13.97 7.21
CA GLN A 104 9.61 13.27 7.37
C GLN A 104 9.94 12.43 6.14
N TYR A 105 8.98 11.70 5.58
CA TYR A 105 9.15 10.93 4.35
C TYR A 105 9.49 11.83 3.16
N ALA A 106 8.79 12.97 3.01
CA ALA A 106 9.11 13.95 1.98
C ALA A 106 10.56 14.46 2.10
N ARG A 107 10.98 14.83 3.31
CA ARG A 107 12.36 15.31 3.58
C ARG A 107 13.42 14.24 3.36
N ALA A 108 13.09 12.98 3.64
CA ALA A 108 13.96 11.84 3.36
C ALA A 108 13.94 11.39 1.88
N GLY A 109 13.23 12.11 1.02
CA GLY A 109 13.18 11.85 -0.42
C GLY A 109 12.38 10.59 -0.79
N LEU A 110 11.52 10.07 0.10
CA LEU A 110 10.69 8.90 -0.18
C LEU A 110 9.70 9.14 -1.31
N PHE A 111 9.29 10.38 -1.54
CA PHE A 111 8.35 10.72 -2.62
C PHE A 111 8.97 10.69 -4.01
N LYS A 112 10.26 10.32 -4.13
CA LYS A 112 10.87 9.96 -5.41
C LYS A 112 10.43 8.58 -5.88
N THR A 113 10.07 7.69 -4.95
CA THR A 113 9.67 6.31 -5.24
C THR A 113 8.22 6.03 -4.85
N LEU A 114 7.75 6.66 -3.76
CA LEU A 114 6.35 6.71 -3.39
C LEU A 114 5.63 7.81 -4.17
N ARG A 115 4.51 7.46 -4.79
CA ARG A 115 3.69 8.38 -5.58
C ARG A 115 2.62 9.04 -4.71
N GLU A 116 2.13 10.21 -5.11
CA GLU A 116 1.23 11.01 -4.28
C GLU A 116 -0.11 10.29 -4.00
N HIS A 117 -0.65 9.59 -5.01
CA HIS A 117 -1.88 8.81 -4.87
C HIS A 117 -1.75 7.61 -3.91
N GLN A 118 -0.53 7.23 -3.52
CA GLN A 118 -0.33 6.18 -2.52
C GLN A 118 -0.69 6.68 -1.11
N PHE A 119 -0.89 7.97 -0.88
CA PHE A 119 -1.18 8.48 0.46
C PHE A 119 -2.62 9.01 0.59
N CYS A 120 -3.47 8.24 1.25
CA CYS A 120 -4.90 8.53 1.38
C CYS A 120 -5.25 9.08 2.78
N PRO A 121 -6.22 10.00 2.88
CA PRO A 121 -6.70 10.49 4.19
C PRO A 121 -7.31 9.39 5.05
N SER A 122 -8.08 8.48 4.45
CA SER A 122 -8.77 7.39 5.13
C SER A 122 -8.57 6.03 4.46
N ILE A 123 -9.04 4.95 5.11
CA ILE A 123 -9.06 3.60 4.52
C ILE A 123 -10.03 3.57 3.34
N ASP A 124 -11.20 4.21 3.46
CA ASP A 124 -12.21 4.25 2.41
C ASP A 124 -11.68 4.92 1.13
N ASP A 125 -10.94 6.02 1.27
CA ASP A 125 -10.24 6.66 0.15
C ASP A 125 -9.21 5.70 -0.50
N GLY A 126 -8.49 4.93 0.33
CA GLY A 126 -7.53 3.94 -0.14
C GLY A 126 -8.20 2.78 -0.89
N LEU A 127 -9.40 2.36 -0.47
CA LEU A 127 -10.19 1.36 -1.17
C LEU A 127 -10.68 1.86 -2.53
N ILE A 128 -11.07 3.14 -2.63
CA ILE A 128 -11.45 3.78 -3.91
C ILE A 128 -10.24 3.83 -4.86
N VAL A 129 -9.05 4.16 -4.36
CA VAL A 129 -7.81 4.14 -5.16
C VAL A 129 -7.49 2.72 -5.64
N ALA A 130 -7.65 1.72 -4.77
CA ALA A 130 -7.46 0.32 -5.11
C ALA A 130 -8.44 -0.16 -6.20
N GLU A 131 -9.72 0.22 -6.11
CA GLU A 131 -10.73 -0.11 -7.12
C GLU A 131 -10.39 0.50 -8.49
N LYS A 132 -9.92 1.76 -8.51
CA LYS A 132 -9.44 2.42 -9.74
C LYS A 132 -8.26 1.69 -10.35
N LEU A 133 -7.28 1.28 -9.53
CA LEU A 133 -6.12 0.52 -9.97
C LEU A 133 -6.53 -0.82 -10.61
N GLN A 134 -7.45 -1.55 -9.97
CA GLN A 134 -7.94 -2.84 -10.47
C GLN A 134 -8.76 -2.70 -11.75
N SER A 135 -9.53 -1.62 -11.87
CA SER A 135 -10.36 -1.36 -13.05
C SER A 135 -9.53 -1.05 -14.29
N ASN A 136 -8.49 -0.22 -14.16
CA ASN A 136 -7.60 0.13 -15.27
C ASN A 136 -6.22 0.59 -14.79
N SER A 137 -5.30 -0.37 -14.61
CA SER A 137 -3.94 -0.10 -14.16
C SER A 137 -3.13 0.77 -15.14
N GLN A 138 -3.35 0.64 -16.45
CA GLN A 138 -2.64 1.44 -17.45
C GLN A 138 -3.01 2.92 -17.35
N ALA A 139 -4.31 3.23 -17.31
CA ALA A 139 -4.79 4.59 -17.16
C ALA A 139 -4.37 5.19 -15.81
N PHE A 140 -4.42 4.39 -14.74
CA PHE A 140 -4.02 4.80 -13.40
C PHE A 140 -2.59 5.36 -13.36
N PHE A 141 -1.64 4.71 -14.04
CA PHE A 141 -0.25 5.17 -14.09
C PHE A 141 0.05 6.16 -15.23
N GLN A 142 -0.84 6.31 -16.22
CA GLN A 142 -0.67 7.30 -17.30
C GLN A 142 -1.02 8.72 -16.85
N VAL A 143 -2.10 8.88 -16.07
CA VAL A 143 -2.52 10.18 -15.51
C VAL A 143 -1.37 10.87 -14.76
N GLU A 144 -0.53 10.09 -14.08
CA GLU A 144 0.61 10.61 -13.34
C GLU A 144 1.74 11.18 -14.20
N LYS A 145 1.95 10.65 -15.41
CA LYS A 145 2.98 11.17 -16.31
C LYS A 145 2.59 12.55 -16.84
N GLU A 146 1.31 12.81 -17.03
CA GLU A 146 0.82 14.09 -17.54
C GLU A 146 0.84 15.19 -16.47
N GLU A 147 0.49 14.88 -15.21
CA GLU A 147 0.56 15.84 -14.10
C GLU A 147 2.00 16.28 -13.78
N THR A 148 2.99 15.41 -13.98
CA THR A 148 4.41 15.75 -13.76
C THR A 148 4.96 16.69 -14.86
N ILE A 149 4.39 16.67 -16.06
CA ILE A 149 4.82 17.52 -17.20
C ILE A 149 4.17 18.91 -17.13
N GLY A 150 3.00 19.05 -16.50
CA GLY A 150 2.26 20.31 -16.39
C GLY A 150 2.79 21.31 -15.35
N VAL A 151 3.84 20.96 -14.60
CA VAL A 151 4.43 21.82 -13.54
C VAL A 151 5.87 22.24 -13.87
N MET A 152 6.28 22.14 -15.15
CA MET A 152 7.60 22.60 -15.63
C MET A 152 7.51 23.90 -16.43
#